data_AF-A0A9X8WP77-F1
#
_entry.id   AF-A0A9X8WP77-F1
#
_cell.length_a   1.000
_cell.length_b   1.000
_cell.length_c   1.000
_cell.angle_alpha   90.00
_cell.angle_beta   90.00
_cell.angle_gamma   90.00
#
_symmetry.space_group_name_H-M   'P 1'
#
loop_
_entity.id
_entity.type
_entity.pdbx_description
1 polymer ?
#
loop_
_entity_poly.entity_id
_entity_poly.type
_entity_poly.pdbx_seq_one_letter_code
_entity_poly.pdbx_strand_id
1 'polypeptide(L)'
;MYKLSYVVRVSTKDLDELKRRCDEVKDFYDDLSLKLVRPFGDMLGLHGEFIPVSKRYINDYIQYVTSDFLAGLGFGATQTLGEHEDIYLGYNLDTGKNVYLKPALASQWVKGSITNVLASAFIGSLGGGKLFSNNMLVYYAVLFGGQAVIVDPKAERGKWKETLPEIAHEINIVNLTSNDENKGLLDPYVILSRKNDSESLAIDILTFLAGISSRDSDKFPVLRKAIRNVTQSEQRGLLLVIDELRKEDTSISNSIADHIESFVDYDFAHLLFGDGNVKQSISLEKQLNIIQVADLVLPDANTSFEEYTTIELLSVAMLIVISTFALDFIHTDRSSFKIVDLDEAWSFLQVAQGKTLSMKLVRASQDSQDKRIERLKNYLTENLQQLNTEMVRSYIPTSSIVNSFLSLSLLCRKMTTGK
;
A
#
# COMPACT_ATOMS: atom_id res chain seq x y z
N MET A 1 -19.27 -44.30 -2.15
CA MET A 1 -18.58 -44.78 -0.93
C MET A 1 -17.27 -45.40 -1.36
N TYR A 2 -16.15 -44.95 -0.80
CA TYR A 2 -14.78 -45.30 -1.21
C TYR A 2 -14.14 -46.29 -0.23
N LYS A 3 -13.17 -47.08 -0.69
CA LYS A 3 -12.41 -48.05 0.12
C LYS A 3 -11.03 -47.49 0.42
N LEU A 4 -10.82 -47.02 1.65
CA LEU A 4 -9.56 -46.40 2.10
C LEU A 4 -8.83 -47.30 3.11
N SER A 5 -7.51 -47.25 3.13
CA SER A 5 -6.66 -47.88 4.15
C SER A 5 -5.41 -47.01 4.33
N TYR A 6 -5.05 -46.67 5.57
CA TYR A 6 -3.80 -45.95 5.84
C TYR A 6 -2.70 -46.92 6.27
N VAL A 7 -1.51 -46.75 5.69
CA VAL A 7 -0.28 -47.42 6.14
C VAL A 7 0.74 -46.32 6.43
N VAL A 8 1.29 -46.29 7.64
CA VAL A 8 2.27 -45.29 8.08
C VAL A 8 3.63 -45.95 8.20
N ARG A 9 4.64 -45.43 7.49
CA ARG A 9 6.01 -45.96 7.50
C ARG A 9 6.96 -45.06 8.26
N VAL A 10 7.23 -45.41 9.51
CA VAL A 10 8.34 -44.83 10.29
C VAL A 10 9.67 -45.41 9.79
N SER A 11 10.71 -44.59 9.69
CA SER A 11 12.05 -45.02 9.28
C SER A 11 13.16 -44.14 9.84
N THR A 12 14.29 -44.77 10.17
CA THR A 12 15.54 -44.16 10.67
C THR A 12 16.68 -45.17 10.46
N LYS A 13 17.92 -44.79 10.81
CA LYS A 13 19.11 -45.66 10.70
C LYS A 13 19.39 -46.51 11.95
N ASP A 14 18.78 -46.17 13.08
CA ASP A 14 18.99 -46.82 14.38
C ASP A 14 17.72 -47.54 14.87
N LEU A 15 17.89 -48.63 15.64
CA LEU A 15 16.79 -49.48 16.09
C LEU A 15 16.02 -48.92 17.29
N ASP A 16 16.69 -48.21 18.20
CA ASP A 16 16.03 -47.68 19.41
C ASP A 16 15.35 -46.33 19.12
N GLU A 17 15.96 -45.50 18.27
CA GLU A 17 15.30 -44.36 17.64
C GLU A 17 14.08 -44.79 16.79
N LEU A 18 14.11 -45.99 16.17
CA LEU A 18 12.95 -46.51 15.44
C LEU A 18 11.81 -46.88 16.39
N LYS A 19 12.09 -47.46 17.56
CA LYS A 19 11.08 -47.73 18.60
C LYS A 19 10.46 -46.41 19.07
N ARG A 20 11.29 -45.45 19.50
CA ARG A 20 10.87 -44.13 19.99
C ARG A 20 9.91 -43.45 19.00
N ARG A 21 10.32 -43.32 17.73
CA ARG A 21 9.45 -42.72 16.68
C ARG A 21 8.21 -43.55 16.35
N CYS A 22 8.26 -44.88 16.48
CA CYS A 22 7.08 -45.72 16.30
C CYS A 22 6.05 -45.54 17.42
N ASP A 23 6.48 -45.17 18.61
CA ASP A 23 5.60 -44.94 19.75
C ASP A 23 5.10 -43.49 19.76
N GLU A 24 5.96 -42.48 19.53
CA GLU A 24 5.57 -41.08 19.29
C GLU A 24 4.49 -40.92 18.21
N VAL A 25 4.60 -41.68 17.11
CA VAL A 25 3.61 -41.68 16.02
C VAL A 25 2.30 -42.35 16.44
N LYS A 26 2.28 -43.34 17.34
CA LYS A 26 1.02 -43.87 17.88
C LYS A 26 0.38 -42.85 18.80
N ASP A 27 1.14 -42.30 19.73
CA ASP A 27 0.63 -41.41 20.78
C ASP A 27 -0.03 -40.17 20.14
N PHE A 28 0.62 -39.57 19.14
CA PHE A 28 0.05 -38.49 18.32
C PHE A 28 -1.29 -38.84 17.65
N TYR A 29 -1.47 -40.09 17.21
CA TYR A 29 -2.74 -40.54 16.62
C TYR A 29 -3.77 -40.98 17.67
N ASP A 30 -3.36 -41.51 18.82
CA ASP A 30 -4.26 -41.90 19.93
C ASP A 30 -4.86 -40.66 20.63
N ASP A 31 -4.09 -39.56 20.74
CA ASP A 31 -4.58 -38.22 21.11
C ASP A 31 -5.71 -37.74 20.18
N LEU A 32 -5.64 -38.10 18.89
CA LEU A 32 -6.67 -37.83 17.89
C LEU A 32 -7.78 -38.91 17.85
N SER A 33 -7.79 -39.85 18.81
CA SER A 33 -8.68 -41.03 18.88
C SER A 33 -8.57 -41.99 17.67
N LEU A 34 -7.44 -41.96 16.95
CA LEU A 34 -7.15 -42.77 15.76
C LEU A 34 -6.18 -43.92 16.10
N LYS A 35 -6.72 -45.05 16.57
CA LYS A 35 -5.91 -46.20 17.00
C LYS A 35 -5.03 -46.79 15.88
N LEU A 36 -3.74 -46.46 15.89
CA LEU A 36 -2.75 -46.98 14.94
C LEU A 36 -2.24 -48.37 15.37
N VAL A 37 -2.45 -49.37 14.51
CA VAL A 37 -2.04 -50.78 14.78
C VAL A 37 -0.70 -51.09 14.09
N ARG A 38 0.23 -51.68 14.85
CA ARG A 38 1.47 -52.27 14.33
C ARG A 38 1.32 -53.80 14.30
N PRO A 39 0.88 -54.42 13.19
CA PRO A 39 0.73 -55.87 13.12
C PRO A 39 2.09 -56.57 13.18
N PHE A 40 2.15 -57.70 13.88
CA PHE A 40 3.38 -58.49 14.05
C PHE A 40 3.52 -59.46 12.87
N GLY A 41 4.71 -59.56 12.29
CA GLY A 41 4.97 -60.32 11.05
C GLY A 41 4.72 -59.52 9.77
N ASP A 42 3.53 -58.91 9.62
CA ASP A 42 3.08 -58.26 8.38
C ASP A 42 3.82 -56.98 7.98
N MET A 43 4.70 -56.45 8.83
CA MET A 43 5.45 -55.19 8.58
C MET A 43 6.21 -55.19 7.25
N LEU A 44 6.72 -56.34 6.78
CA LEU A 44 7.40 -56.46 5.49
C LEU A 44 6.42 -56.47 4.30
N GLY A 45 5.24 -57.09 4.45
CA GLY A 45 4.19 -57.06 3.44
C GLY A 45 3.62 -55.65 3.25
N LEU A 46 3.33 -54.97 4.38
CA LEU A 46 2.92 -53.57 4.40
C LEU A 46 3.99 -52.61 3.85
N HIS A 47 5.29 -52.88 4.06
CA HIS A 47 6.35 -52.13 3.40
C HIS A 47 6.28 -52.26 1.87
N GLY A 48 5.87 -53.42 1.37
CA GLY A 48 5.62 -53.67 -0.05
C GLY A 48 4.56 -52.79 -0.69
N GLU A 49 3.61 -52.24 0.08
CA GLU A 49 2.59 -51.31 -0.46
C GLU A 49 3.18 -49.94 -0.86
N PHE A 50 4.36 -49.57 -0.34
CA PHE A 50 5.05 -48.32 -0.71
C PHE A 50 5.85 -48.42 -2.02
N ILE A 51 5.90 -49.60 -2.64
CA ILE A 51 6.55 -49.80 -3.95
C ILE A 51 5.54 -49.36 -5.05
N PRO A 52 5.90 -48.47 -5.98
CA PRO A 52 5.01 -48.09 -7.08
C PRO A 52 4.48 -49.29 -7.87
N VAL A 53 3.20 -49.26 -8.24
CA VAL A 53 2.47 -50.35 -8.93
C VAL A 53 2.26 -51.62 -8.08
N SER A 54 2.69 -51.63 -6.82
CA SER A 54 2.35 -52.70 -5.87
C SER A 54 0.85 -52.75 -5.59
N LYS A 55 0.37 -53.93 -5.14
CA LYS A 55 -1.01 -54.14 -4.71
C LYS A 55 -1.08 -54.06 -3.20
N ARG A 56 -2.23 -53.61 -2.67
CA ARG A 56 -2.57 -53.73 -1.24
C ARG A 56 -2.32 -55.17 -0.77
N TYR A 57 -1.57 -55.33 0.31
CA TYR A 57 -1.14 -56.60 0.88
C TYR A 57 -2.24 -57.18 1.80
N ILE A 58 -2.87 -56.35 2.64
CA ILE A 58 -3.90 -56.76 3.60
C ILE A 58 -5.17 -55.92 3.48
N ASN A 59 -6.35 -56.54 3.55
CA ASN A 59 -7.65 -55.86 3.34
C ASN A 59 -8.40 -55.55 4.65
N ASP A 60 -7.92 -56.07 5.78
CA ASP A 60 -8.59 -56.06 7.09
C ASP A 60 -8.74 -54.64 7.66
N TYR A 61 -7.85 -53.72 7.25
CA TYR A 61 -7.86 -52.30 7.61
C TYR A 61 -8.62 -51.41 6.61
N ILE A 62 -9.47 -51.97 5.73
CA ILE A 62 -10.29 -51.17 4.80
C ILE A 62 -11.43 -50.49 5.57
N GLN A 63 -11.39 -49.16 5.59
CA GLN A 63 -12.49 -48.30 6.00
C GLN A 63 -13.33 -47.91 4.78
N TYR A 64 -14.65 -47.84 4.97
CA TYR A 64 -15.63 -47.46 3.94
C TYR A 64 -16.12 -46.04 4.21
N VAL A 65 -15.78 -45.09 3.32
CA VAL A 65 -15.92 -43.65 3.58
C VAL A 65 -16.78 -42.93 2.53
N THR A 66 -17.35 -41.78 2.89
CA THR A 66 -18.08 -40.89 1.98
C THR A 66 -17.12 -40.04 1.13
N SER A 67 -17.65 -39.33 0.14
CA SER A 67 -16.95 -38.21 -0.54
C SER A 67 -16.50 -37.16 0.47
N ASP A 68 -17.37 -36.85 1.41
CA ASP A 68 -17.26 -35.69 2.28
C ASP A 68 -16.19 -35.91 3.35
N PHE A 69 -16.04 -37.16 3.81
CA PHE A 69 -14.89 -37.59 4.60
C PHE A 69 -13.57 -37.39 3.85
N LEU A 70 -13.48 -37.79 2.57
CA LEU A 70 -12.27 -37.62 1.76
C LEU A 70 -11.93 -36.14 1.53
N ALA A 71 -12.93 -35.28 1.35
CA ALA A 71 -12.74 -33.83 1.28
C ALA A 71 -12.27 -33.27 2.64
N GLY A 72 -12.85 -33.74 3.75
CA GLY A 72 -12.50 -33.39 5.12
C GLY A 72 -11.07 -33.76 5.54
N LEU A 73 -10.38 -34.64 4.80
CA LEU A 73 -8.95 -34.91 4.99
C LEU A 73 -8.04 -33.72 4.63
N GLY A 74 -8.58 -32.67 3.99
CA GLY A 74 -7.79 -31.54 3.54
C GLY A 74 -6.78 -31.91 2.44
N PHE A 75 -7.15 -32.80 1.51
CA PHE A 75 -6.27 -33.15 0.39
C PHE A 75 -6.03 -31.92 -0.50
N GLY A 76 -4.80 -31.38 -0.47
CA GLY A 76 -4.44 -30.11 -1.11
C GLY A 76 -4.58 -28.87 -0.22
N ALA A 77 -5.05 -29.01 1.03
CA ALA A 77 -4.94 -27.97 2.04
C ALA A 77 -3.45 -27.74 2.38
N THR A 78 -3.09 -26.48 2.64
CA THR A 78 -1.70 -26.09 2.89
C THR A 78 -1.61 -25.11 4.07
N GLN A 79 -0.54 -25.26 4.85
CA GLN A 79 -0.12 -24.31 5.88
C GLN A 79 1.04 -23.41 5.37
N THR A 80 1.31 -23.40 4.06
CA THR A 80 2.27 -22.47 3.46
C THR A 80 1.68 -21.06 3.52
N LEU A 81 2.38 -20.15 4.19
CA LEU A 81 2.03 -18.75 4.37
C LEU A 81 3.10 -17.87 3.75
N GLY A 82 2.70 -16.88 2.96
CA GLY A 82 3.61 -16.00 2.24
C GLY A 82 4.26 -16.65 1.01
N GLU A 83 5.25 -15.95 0.48
CA GLU A 83 6.02 -16.30 -0.72
C GLU A 83 7.18 -17.26 -0.39
N HIS A 84 7.86 -17.77 -1.43
CA HIS A 84 8.97 -18.72 -1.28
C HIS A 84 10.36 -18.09 -1.07
N GLU A 85 10.50 -16.80 -1.36
CA GLU A 85 11.75 -16.02 -1.35
C GLU A 85 11.39 -14.52 -1.33
N ASP A 86 12.40 -13.62 -1.40
CA ASP A 86 12.29 -12.14 -1.27
C ASP A 86 12.25 -11.70 0.22
N ILE A 87 11.55 -10.61 0.58
CA ILE A 87 11.59 -10.01 1.92
C ILE A 87 11.16 -11.01 3.01
N TYR A 88 12.09 -11.39 3.89
CA TYR A 88 11.79 -12.24 5.06
C TYR A 88 10.98 -11.47 6.10
N LEU A 89 9.79 -11.99 6.46
CA LEU A 89 8.93 -11.40 7.49
C LEU A 89 9.05 -12.10 8.86
N GLY A 90 9.46 -13.37 8.88
CA GLY A 90 9.47 -14.19 10.08
C GLY A 90 9.24 -15.67 9.77
N TYR A 91 8.69 -16.42 10.74
CA TYR A 91 8.36 -17.83 10.58
C TYR A 91 7.03 -18.17 11.25
N ASN A 92 6.32 -19.16 10.72
CA ASN A 92 5.13 -19.73 11.36
C ASN A 92 5.56 -20.61 12.56
N LEU A 93 4.97 -20.36 13.72
CA LEU A 93 5.34 -21.00 14.99
C LEU A 93 5.03 -22.51 15.02
N ASP A 94 3.93 -22.93 14.39
CA ASP A 94 3.43 -24.32 14.44
C ASP A 94 4.26 -25.28 13.56
N THR A 95 4.79 -24.76 12.44
CA THR A 95 5.49 -25.56 11.41
C THR A 95 6.98 -25.26 11.30
N GLY A 96 7.47 -24.19 11.96
CA GLY A 96 8.85 -23.71 11.85
C GLY A 96 9.23 -23.17 10.46
N LYS A 97 8.26 -22.99 9.55
CA LYS A 97 8.52 -22.53 8.16
C LYS A 97 8.70 -21.02 8.09
N ASN A 98 9.74 -20.59 7.40
CA ASN A 98 9.94 -19.18 7.03
C ASN A 98 8.77 -18.64 6.19
N VAL A 99 8.45 -17.37 6.39
CA VAL A 99 7.43 -16.60 5.70
C VAL A 99 8.12 -15.42 5.01
N TYR A 100 7.97 -15.34 3.68
CA TYR A 100 8.50 -14.25 2.87
C TYR A 100 7.36 -13.44 2.23
N LEU A 101 7.67 -12.25 1.72
CA LEU A 101 6.75 -11.38 1.00
C LEU A 101 7.42 -10.78 -0.24
N LYS A 102 6.68 -10.76 -1.35
CA LYS A 102 7.05 -10.08 -2.60
C LYS A 102 6.09 -8.91 -2.85
N PRO A 103 6.33 -7.71 -2.29
CA PRO A 103 5.39 -6.59 -2.42
C PRO A 103 5.08 -6.25 -3.88
N ALA A 104 6.09 -6.37 -4.76
CA ALA A 104 5.96 -6.12 -6.20
C ALA A 104 5.09 -7.16 -6.94
N LEU A 105 4.97 -8.40 -6.44
CA LEU A 105 4.22 -9.45 -7.13
C LEU A 105 2.71 -9.12 -7.20
N ALA A 106 2.19 -8.47 -6.16
CA ALA A 106 0.81 -8.02 -6.09
C ALA A 106 0.46 -6.93 -7.14
N SER A 107 1.45 -6.15 -7.62
CA SER A 107 1.22 -5.12 -8.66
C SER A 107 1.28 -5.68 -10.07
N GLN A 108 1.91 -6.85 -10.24
CA GLN A 108 2.22 -7.43 -11.55
C GLN A 108 1.10 -8.30 -12.14
N TRP A 109 0.05 -8.60 -11.37
CA TRP A 109 -1.10 -9.44 -11.80
C TRP A 109 -0.68 -10.82 -12.32
N VAL A 110 0.13 -11.52 -11.52
CA VAL A 110 0.61 -12.87 -11.85
C VAL A 110 -0.56 -13.86 -11.86
N LYS A 111 -0.62 -14.72 -12.88
CA LYS A 111 -1.71 -15.67 -13.07
C LYS A 111 -1.70 -16.73 -11.95
N GLY A 112 -2.58 -16.55 -10.98
CA GLY A 112 -2.70 -17.41 -9.79
C GLY A 112 -2.71 -16.65 -8.47
N SER A 113 -2.39 -15.34 -8.48
CA SER A 113 -2.43 -14.49 -7.28
C SER A 113 -3.84 -14.44 -6.68
N ILE A 114 -3.93 -14.78 -5.39
CA ILE A 114 -5.18 -14.75 -4.61
C ILE A 114 -5.61 -13.30 -4.29
N THR A 115 -4.64 -12.39 -4.18
CA THR A 115 -4.87 -10.95 -3.95
C THR A 115 -4.16 -10.11 -5.03
N ASN A 116 -4.81 -9.00 -5.38
CA ASN A 116 -4.23 -7.91 -6.18
C ASN A 116 -4.41 -6.57 -5.44
N VAL A 117 -4.57 -6.63 -4.12
CA VAL A 117 -4.74 -5.47 -3.23
C VAL A 117 -3.37 -4.96 -2.85
N LEU A 118 -3.11 -3.69 -3.18
CA LEU A 118 -1.80 -3.04 -3.10
C LEU A 118 -1.62 -2.27 -1.79
N ALA A 119 -2.30 -2.74 -0.74
CA ALA A 119 -2.47 -2.08 0.55
C ALA A 119 -2.00 -2.99 1.70
N SER A 120 -1.30 -2.41 2.66
CA SER A 120 -0.69 -3.08 3.82
C SER A 120 -0.78 -2.18 5.05
N ALA A 121 -1.50 -2.60 6.08
CA ALA A 121 -1.74 -1.82 7.29
C ALA A 121 -1.06 -2.46 8.51
N PHE A 122 -0.21 -1.70 9.22
CA PHE A 122 0.50 -2.15 10.41
C PHE A 122 -0.29 -1.80 11.68
N ILE A 123 -1.14 -2.71 12.13
CA ILE A 123 -2.09 -2.51 13.24
C ILE A 123 -1.59 -3.23 14.52
N GLY A 124 -1.76 -2.60 15.67
CA GLY A 124 -1.24 -3.07 16.96
C GLY A 124 -1.11 -1.97 18.02
N SER A 125 -0.79 -2.37 19.25
CA SER A 125 -0.58 -1.50 20.40
C SER A 125 0.70 -0.64 20.28
N LEU A 126 0.85 0.36 21.16
CA LEU A 126 2.12 1.06 21.36
C LEU A 126 3.19 0.06 21.83
N GLY A 127 4.40 0.18 21.30
CA GLY A 127 5.50 -0.78 21.54
C GLY A 127 5.37 -2.13 20.81
N GLY A 128 4.21 -2.44 20.21
CA GLY A 128 3.94 -3.71 19.52
C GLY A 128 4.61 -3.90 18.15
N GLY A 129 5.83 -3.38 17.95
CA GLY A 129 6.64 -3.62 16.75
C GLY A 129 6.21 -2.96 15.43
N LYS A 130 4.97 -2.43 15.32
CA LYS A 130 4.40 -1.82 14.09
C LYS A 130 5.40 -1.05 13.22
N LEU A 131 6.02 -0.03 13.81
CA LEU A 131 6.98 0.88 13.17
C LEU A 131 8.21 0.14 12.66
N PHE A 132 8.76 -0.77 13.45
CA PHE A 132 9.93 -1.58 13.07
C PHE A 132 9.61 -2.49 11.89
N SER A 133 8.45 -3.16 11.91
CA SER A 133 8.02 -4.03 10.80
C SER A 133 7.77 -3.24 9.50
N ASN A 134 7.17 -2.04 9.60
CA ASN A 134 6.99 -1.16 8.44
C ASN A 134 8.33 -0.66 7.89
N ASN A 135 9.20 -0.15 8.76
CA ASN A 135 10.52 0.35 8.37
C ASN A 135 11.38 -0.76 7.75
N MET A 136 11.31 -2.00 8.24
CA MET A 136 11.97 -3.15 7.60
C MET A 136 11.39 -3.44 6.21
N LEU A 137 10.07 -3.43 6.04
CA LEU A 137 9.43 -3.62 4.73
C LEU A 137 9.90 -2.56 3.72
N VAL A 138 9.86 -1.28 4.09
CA VAL A 138 10.29 -0.17 3.23
C VAL A 138 11.78 -0.25 2.92
N TYR A 139 12.62 -0.54 3.92
CA TYR A 139 14.07 -0.68 3.77
C TYR A 139 14.46 -1.79 2.77
N TYR A 140 13.92 -3.00 2.93
CA TYR A 140 14.20 -4.09 1.99
C TYR A 140 13.61 -3.83 0.60
N ALA A 141 12.43 -3.24 0.51
CA ALA A 141 11.83 -2.89 -0.77
C ALA A 141 12.67 -1.85 -1.55
N VAL A 142 13.26 -0.86 -0.86
CA VAL A 142 14.22 0.09 -1.44
C VAL A 142 15.51 -0.62 -1.87
N LEU A 143 16.10 -1.44 -1.01
CA LEU A 143 17.31 -2.23 -1.34
C LEU A 143 17.14 -3.11 -2.59
N PHE A 144 15.92 -3.58 -2.87
CA PHE A 144 15.61 -4.39 -4.05
C PHE A 144 15.20 -3.56 -5.28
N GLY A 145 15.57 -2.27 -5.32
CA GLY A 145 15.37 -1.36 -6.46
C GLY A 145 14.01 -0.67 -6.47
N GLY A 146 13.29 -0.71 -5.35
CA GLY A 146 12.08 0.07 -5.13
C GLY A 146 12.38 1.54 -4.83
N GLN A 147 11.37 2.38 -4.97
CA GLN A 147 11.36 3.76 -4.49
C GLN A 147 10.27 3.94 -3.42
N ALA A 148 10.50 4.81 -2.45
CA ALA A 148 9.57 5.09 -1.37
C ALA A 148 9.49 6.59 -1.05
N VAL A 149 8.29 7.04 -0.72
CA VAL A 149 8.05 8.30 -0.01
C VAL A 149 7.44 7.96 1.35
N ILE A 150 8.10 8.38 2.43
CA ILE A 150 7.58 8.29 3.80
C ILE A 150 7.16 9.69 4.25
N VAL A 151 5.93 9.84 4.74
CA VAL A 151 5.51 11.01 5.52
C VAL A 151 5.72 10.71 7.01
N ASP A 152 6.62 11.46 7.65
CA ASP A 152 7.14 11.22 9.00
C ASP A 152 6.80 12.40 9.94
N PRO A 153 5.55 12.48 10.48
CA PRO A 153 5.10 13.59 11.32
C PRO A 153 5.72 13.63 12.71
N LYS A 154 6.54 12.62 13.07
CA LYS A 154 7.25 12.52 14.36
C LYS A 154 8.75 12.76 14.25
N ALA A 155 9.24 12.97 13.03
CA ALA A 155 10.65 13.07 12.68
C ALA A 155 11.56 11.89 13.14
N GLU A 156 10.98 10.72 13.44
CA GLU A 156 11.70 9.56 14.01
C GLU A 156 12.80 9.01 13.09
N ARG A 157 12.76 9.35 11.79
CA ARG A 157 13.68 8.86 10.76
C ARG A 157 14.78 9.84 10.37
N GLY A 158 14.87 11.00 11.03
CA GLY A 158 15.74 12.12 10.60
C GLY A 158 17.23 11.78 10.54
N LYS A 159 17.65 10.76 11.29
CA LYS A 159 19.05 10.27 11.33
C LYS A 159 19.36 9.11 10.40
N TRP A 160 18.44 8.69 9.52
CA TRP A 160 18.65 7.50 8.68
C TRP A 160 19.84 7.64 7.72
N LYS A 161 20.18 8.86 7.27
CA LYS A 161 21.43 9.15 6.53
C LYS A 161 22.70 8.84 7.33
N GLU A 162 22.64 8.91 8.66
CA GLU A 162 23.75 8.65 9.58
C GLU A 162 23.81 7.16 9.98
N THR A 163 22.63 6.54 10.16
CA THR A 163 22.51 5.17 10.70
C THR A 163 22.38 4.07 9.64
N LEU A 164 22.16 4.42 8.36
CA LEU A 164 22.10 3.48 7.23
C LEU A 164 23.12 3.91 6.14
N PRO A 165 24.43 3.96 6.46
CA PRO A 165 25.47 4.51 5.58
C PRO A 165 25.57 3.83 4.22
N GLU A 166 25.16 2.56 4.12
CA GLU A 166 25.14 1.75 2.89
C GLU A 166 24.24 2.36 1.81
N ILE A 167 23.09 2.92 2.23
CA ILE A 167 22.09 3.54 1.33
C ILE A 167 21.97 5.05 1.52
N ALA A 168 22.75 5.68 2.40
CA ALA A 168 22.63 7.11 2.74
C ALA A 168 22.69 8.06 1.53
N HIS A 169 23.36 7.66 0.45
CA HIS A 169 23.42 8.38 -0.82
C HIS A 169 22.10 8.32 -1.63
N GLU A 170 21.24 7.34 -1.36
CA GLU A 170 19.89 7.17 -1.89
C GLU A 170 18.77 7.51 -0.89
N ILE A 171 19.12 8.07 0.27
CA ILE A 171 18.15 8.68 1.18
C ILE A 171 18.11 10.20 0.93
N ASN A 172 16.96 10.73 0.55
CA ASN A 172 16.61 12.13 0.75
C ASN A 172 15.82 12.29 2.07
N ILE A 173 16.09 13.35 2.82
CA ILE A 173 15.33 13.75 4.01
C ILE A 173 15.09 15.24 3.88
N VAL A 174 13.82 15.65 3.91
CA VAL A 174 13.36 17.03 3.77
C VAL A 174 12.56 17.33 5.03
N ASN A 175 13.03 18.31 5.81
CA ASN A 175 12.47 18.65 7.11
C ASN A 175 11.67 19.95 7.00
N LEU A 176 10.35 19.83 6.93
CA LEU A 176 9.42 20.94 6.75
C LEU A 176 9.12 21.59 8.10
N THR A 177 9.98 22.53 8.49
CA THR A 177 9.87 23.38 9.67
C THR A 177 9.65 24.84 9.27
N SER A 178 9.21 25.67 10.23
CA SER A 178 9.00 27.12 10.12
C SER A 178 10.27 27.97 9.95
N ASN A 179 11.24 27.50 9.17
CA ASN A 179 12.45 28.23 8.81
C ASN A 179 12.29 28.91 7.44
N ASP A 180 12.81 30.13 7.27
CA ASP A 180 12.77 30.88 6.00
C ASP A 180 13.29 30.08 4.78
N GLU A 181 14.26 29.18 4.98
CA GLU A 181 14.81 28.31 3.93
C GLU A 181 13.76 27.36 3.32
N ASN A 182 12.69 27.04 4.06
CA ASN A 182 11.60 26.19 3.62
C ASN A 182 10.41 26.96 3.01
N LYS A 183 10.49 28.30 2.93
CA LYS A 183 9.39 29.14 2.42
C LYS A 183 8.98 28.73 1.00
N GLY A 184 7.68 28.50 0.81
CA GLY A 184 7.08 28.06 -0.45
C GLY A 184 7.43 26.63 -0.89
N LEU A 185 8.12 25.80 -0.09
CA LEU A 185 8.42 24.41 -0.47
C LEU A 185 7.17 23.52 -0.61
N LEU A 186 6.03 23.91 -0.03
CA LEU A 186 4.72 23.28 -0.19
C LEU A 186 3.78 24.05 -1.13
N ASP A 187 4.27 25.08 -1.85
CA ASP A 187 3.45 25.80 -2.81
C ASP A 187 3.05 24.89 -4.01
N PRO A 188 1.78 24.86 -4.44
CA PRO A 188 1.32 24.05 -5.57
C PRO A 188 2.07 24.28 -6.89
N TYR A 189 2.64 25.46 -7.09
CA TYR A 189 3.45 25.80 -8.27
C TYR A 189 4.92 25.38 -8.14
N VAL A 190 5.37 24.98 -6.94
CA VAL A 190 6.71 24.45 -6.66
C VAL A 190 6.70 22.92 -6.62
N ILE A 191 5.71 22.29 -5.98
CA ILE A 191 5.68 20.84 -5.78
C ILE A 191 5.16 20.04 -6.99
N LEU A 192 4.38 20.64 -7.90
CA LEU A 192 3.79 19.94 -9.05
C LEU A 192 4.35 20.46 -10.37
N SER A 193 4.83 19.54 -11.23
CA SER A 193 5.46 19.89 -12.51
C SER A 193 4.46 20.34 -13.60
N ARG A 194 3.16 20.03 -13.46
CA ARG A 194 2.14 20.31 -14.48
C ARG A 194 1.25 21.46 -14.04
N LYS A 195 1.28 22.58 -14.78
CA LYS A 195 0.48 23.80 -14.53
C LYS A 195 -0.98 23.53 -14.15
N ASN A 196 -1.65 22.61 -14.84
CA ASN A 196 -3.06 22.30 -14.62
C ASN A 196 -3.32 21.62 -13.26
N ASP A 197 -2.36 20.83 -12.77
CA ASP A 197 -2.44 20.20 -11.46
C ASP A 197 -2.15 21.24 -10.37
N SER A 198 -1.15 22.11 -10.58
CA SER A 198 -0.89 23.27 -9.72
C SER A 198 -2.11 24.20 -9.60
N GLU A 199 -2.78 24.53 -10.73
CA GLU A 199 -4.03 25.31 -10.73
C GLU A 199 -5.13 24.60 -9.93
N SER A 200 -5.28 23.28 -10.12
CA SER A 200 -6.30 22.49 -9.42
C SER A 200 -6.03 22.41 -7.92
N LEU A 201 -4.79 22.18 -7.51
CA LEU A 201 -4.38 22.11 -6.10
C LEU A 201 -4.44 23.49 -5.42
N ALA A 202 -4.05 24.56 -6.12
CA ALA A 202 -4.20 25.93 -5.62
C ALA A 202 -5.68 26.32 -5.41
N ILE A 203 -6.59 25.86 -6.29
CA ILE A 203 -8.04 25.99 -6.09
C ILE A 203 -8.47 25.20 -4.84
N ASP A 204 -8.13 23.91 -4.73
CA ASP A 204 -8.52 23.07 -3.60
C ASP A 204 -8.04 23.66 -2.26
N ILE A 205 -6.82 24.21 -2.20
CA ILE A 205 -6.24 24.82 -0.98
C ILE A 205 -6.88 26.18 -0.65
N LEU A 206 -6.93 27.12 -1.59
CA LEU A 206 -7.42 28.47 -1.28
C LEU A 206 -8.93 28.51 -1.09
N THR A 207 -9.69 27.60 -1.72
CA THR A 207 -11.13 27.45 -1.41
C THR A 207 -11.36 26.82 -0.05
N PHE A 208 -10.52 25.86 0.37
CA PHE A 208 -10.57 25.28 1.70
C PHE A 208 -10.23 26.32 2.79
N LEU A 209 -9.10 27.02 2.67
CA LEU A 209 -8.68 28.03 3.67
C LEU A 209 -9.68 29.20 3.76
N ALA A 210 -10.15 29.75 2.64
CA ALA A 210 -11.09 30.88 2.66
C ALA A 210 -12.56 30.46 2.92
N GLY A 211 -12.85 29.17 3.12
CA GLY A 211 -14.21 28.64 3.31
C GLY A 211 -15.15 28.81 2.12
N ILE A 212 -14.62 28.91 0.89
CA ILE A 212 -15.39 29.23 -0.32
C ILE A 212 -15.91 27.95 -0.98
N SER A 213 -17.23 27.76 -0.94
CA SER A 213 -17.88 26.65 -1.63
C SER A 213 -17.75 26.79 -3.15
N SER A 214 -17.53 25.68 -3.86
CA SER A 214 -17.58 25.63 -5.34
C SER A 214 -18.98 25.87 -5.94
N ARG A 215 -19.98 26.15 -5.09
CA ARG A 215 -21.34 26.56 -5.45
C ARG A 215 -21.62 28.05 -5.19
N ASP A 216 -20.68 28.78 -4.58
CA ASP A 216 -20.76 30.21 -4.38
C ASP A 216 -20.64 30.90 -5.76
N SER A 217 -21.71 31.56 -6.22
CA SER A 217 -21.76 32.18 -7.55
C SER A 217 -20.87 33.43 -7.68
N ASP A 218 -20.41 33.98 -6.55
CA ASP A 218 -19.90 35.34 -6.48
C ASP A 218 -18.41 35.32 -6.10
N LYS A 219 -18.04 34.56 -5.05
CA LYS A 219 -16.65 34.43 -4.57
C LYS A 219 -15.83 33.43 -5.38
N PHE A 220 -16.38 32.27 -5.72
CA PHE A 220 -15.62 31.20 -6.38
C PHE A 220 -15.12 31.60 -7.78
N PRO A 221 -15.91 32.30 -8.64
CA PRO A 221 -15.39 32.77 -9.93
C PRO A 221 -14.27 33.81 -9.80
N VAL A 222 -14.34 34.69 -8.81
CA VAL A 222 -13.30 35.72 -8.53
C VAL A 222 -11.99 35.05 -8.09
N LEU A 223 -12.04 34.17 -7.07
CA LEU A 223 -10.85 33.42 -6.63
C LEU A 223 -10.26 32.57 -7.77
N ARG A 224 -11.10 31.84 -8.51
CA ARG A 224 -10.64 31.00 -9.63
C ARG A 224 -10.02 31.81 -10.77
N LYS A 225 -10.52 33.02 -11.04
CA LYS A 225 -9.94 33.95 -12.03
C LYS A 225 -8.54 34.39 -11.61
N ALA A 226 -8.36 34.81 -10.35
CA ALA A 226 -7.05 35.20 -9.82
C ALA A 226 -6.03 34.05 -9.89
N ILE A 227 -6.39 32.86 -9.39
CA ILE A 227 -5.52 31.66 -9.46
C ILE A 227 -5.16 31.34 -10.92
N ARG A 228 -6.11 31.40 -11.85
CA ARG A 228 -5.86 31.12 -13.26
C ARG A 228 -4.90 32.14 -13.90
N ASN A 229 -5.00 33.42 -13.55
CA ASN A 229 -4.06 34.44 -14.02
C ASN A 229 -2.62 34.14 -13.54
N VAL A 230 -2.45 33.79 -12.26
CA VAL A 230 -1.16 33.35 -11.69
C VAL A 230 -0.65 32.04 -12.32
N THR A 231 -1.53 31.11 -12.71
CA THR A 231 -1.13 29.92 -13.48
C THR A 231 -0.54 30.29 -14.87
N GLN A 232 -1.01 31.38 -15.49
CA GLN A 232 -0.52 31.80 -16.80
C GLN A 232 0.75 32.66 -16.74
N SER A 233 1.00 33.40 -15.66
CA SER A 233 2.21 34.22 -15.51
C SER A 233 3.52 33.41 -15.46
N GLU A 234 4.65 34.11 -15.61
CA GLU A 234 5.99 33.52 -15.58
C GLU A 234 6.38 33.10 -14.15
N GLN A 235 6.36 34.04 -13.20
CA GLN A 235 6.42 33.77 -11.76
C GLN A 235 5.05 33.33 -11.23
N ARG A 236 5.03 32.40 -10.28
CA ARG A 236 3.81 31.80 -9.69
C ARG A 236 4.05 31.46 -8.23
N GLY A 237 3.04 31.67 -7.39
CA GLY A 237 3.03 31.34 -5.98
C GLY A 237 1.71 31.79 -5.37
N LEU A 238 1.30 31.22 -4.24
CA LEU A 238 0.00 31.55 -3.63
C LEU A 238 -0.06 33.01 -3.12
N LEU A 239 1.08 33.63 -2.77
CA LEU A 239 1.11 35.06 -2.43
C LEU A 239 0.72 35.94 -3.64
N LEU A 240 1.15 35.57 -4.84
CA LEU A 240 0.80 36.30 -6.07
C LEU A 240 -0.69 36.22 -6.41
N VAL A 241 -1.45 35.27 -5.82
CA VAL A 241 -2.91 35.21 -5.93
C VAL A 241 -3.57 36.30 -5.08
N ILE A 242 -2.99 36.65 -3.92
CA ILE A 242 -3.45 37.77 -3.08
C ILE A 242 -3.26 39.09 -3.84
N ASP A 243 -2.08 39.29 -4.45
CA ASP A 243 -1.82 40.45 -5.33
C ASP A 243 -2.84 40.55 -6.47
N GLU A 244 -3.12 39.43 -7.14
CA GLU A 244 -4.04 39.37 -8.28
C GLU A 244 -5.51 39.63 -7.86
N LEU A 245 -5.92 39.20 -6.67
CA LEU A 245 -7.22 39.55 -6.08
C LEU A 245 -7.34 41.05 -5.78
N ARG A 246 -6.28 41.67 -5.24
CA ARG A 246 -6.27 43.13 -4.97
C ARG A 246 -6.28 43.96 -6.25
N LYS A 247 -5.67 43.49 -7.35
CA LYS A 247 -5.74 44.14 -8.68
C LYS A 247 -7.14 44.21 -9.29
N GLU A 248 -8.07 43.36 -8.88
CA GLU A 248 -9.48 43.44 -9.31
C GLU A 248 -10.27 44.54 -8.59
N ASP A 249 -9.77 45.04 -7.45
CA ASP A 249 -10.31 46.17 -6.67
C ASP A 249 -11.84 46.18 -6.49
N THR A 250 -12.40 45.00 -6.17
CA THR A 250 -13.80 44.87 -5.76
C THR A 250 -13.89 44.60 -4.25
N SER A 251 -15.03 44.88 -3.64
CA SER A 251 -15.30 44.50 -2.25
C SER A 251 -15.19 42.99 -2.03
N ILE A 252 -15.56 42.18 -3.03
CA ILE A 252 -15.45 40.72 -2.98
C ILE A 252 -13.99 40.28 -3.09
N SER A 253 -13.24 40.76 -4.09
CA SER A 253 -11.86 40.34 -4.30
C SER A 253 -10.93 40.79 -3.18
N ASN A 254 -11.08 42.02 -2.67
CA ASN A 254 -10.37 42.48 -1.48
C ASN A 254 -10.76 41.66 -0.24
N SER A 255 -12.06 41.37 0.01
CA SER A 255 -12.45 40.55 1.16
C SER A 255 -11.93 39.10 1.10
N ILE A 256 -11.71 38.54 -0.10
CA ILE A 256 -11.06 37.22 -0.25
C ILE A 256 -9.55 37.36 -0.02
N ALA A 257 -8.92 38.42 -0.52
CA ALA A 257 -7.50 38.71 -0.27
C ALA A 257 -7.22 38.88 1.23
N ASP A 258 -7.98 39.74 1.93
CA ASP A 258 -7.85 39.99 3.37
C ASP A 258 -7.95 38.68 4.18
N HIS A 259 -8.88 37.79 3.81
CA HIS A 259 -9.06 36.51 4.50
C HIS A 259 -7.88 35.56 4.25
N ILE A 260 -7.44 35.39 3.00
CA ILE A 260 -6.28 34.53 2.67
C ILE A 260 -4.99 35.09 3.30
N GLU A 261 -4.79 36.40 3.27
CA GLU A 261 -3.61 37.07 3.83
C GLU A 261 -3.53 36.90 5.36
N SER A 262 -4.65 36.86 6.08
CA SER A 262 -4.66 36.60 7.53
C SER A 262 -4.19 35.19 7.95
N PHE A 263 -4.04 34.25 7.01
CA PHE A 263 -3.34 32.98 7.27
C PHE A 263 -1.82 33.10 7.13
N VAL A 264 -1.29 34.06 6.35
CA VAL A 264 0.14 34.18 6.01
C VAL A 264 0.99 34.55 7.22
N ASP A 265 0.41 35.28 8.18
CA ASP A 265 1.06 35.71 9.43
C ASP A 265 1.38 34.56 10.42
N TYR A 266 0.92 33.33 10.15
CA TYR A 266 1.16 32.18 11.04
C TYR A 266 2.51 31.51 10.76
N ASP A 267 3.24 31.17 11.83
CA ASP A 267 4.65 30.71 11.80
C ASP A 267 4.97 29.61 10.78
N PHE A 268 4.02 28.74 10.42
CA PHE A 268 4.23 27.65 9.47
C PHE A 268 3.55 27.87 8.11
N ALA A 269 2.66 28.86 7.97
CA ALA A 269 1.95 29.14 6.71
C ALA A 269 2.89 29.50 5.57
N HIS A 270 4.05 30.11 5.85
CA HIS A 270 5.05 30.42 4.82
C HIS A 270 5.58 29.19 4.07
N LEU A 271 5.47 27.97 4.62
CA LEU A 271 5.76 26.73 3.88
C LEU A 271 4.87 26.60 2.62
N LEU A 272 3.60 26.97 2.77
CA LEU A 272 2.53 26.85 1.78
C LEU A 272 2.49 28.05 0.82
N PHE A 273 2.75 29.25 1.34
CA PHE A 273 2.61 30.50 0.61
C PHE A 273 3.93 30.97 -0.04
N GLY A 274 4.18 30.52 -1.27
CA GLY A 274 5.32 30.93 -2.08
C GLY A 274 5.16 32.30 -2.75
N ASP A 275 6.29 32.97 -2.98
CA ASP A 275 6.41 34.27 -3.65
C ASP A 275 6.78 34.17 -5.15
N GLY A 276 7.04 32.95 -5.65
CA GLY A 276 7.51 32.69 -7.00
C GLY A 276 9.00 32.92 -7.25
N ASN A 277 9.82 33.06 -6.20
CA ASN A 277 11.28 33.02 -6.28
C ASN A 277 11.86 31.64 -5.97
N VAL A 278 11.08 30.76 -5.32
CA VAL A 278 11.42 29.37 -5.03
C VAL A 278 11.59 28.56 -6.34
N LYS A 279 12.83 28.14 -6.63
CA LYS A 279 13.20 27.39 -7.85
C LYS A 279 13.57 25.94 -7.59
N GLN A 280 13.74 25.56 -6.33
CA GLN A 280 14.12 24.22 -5.91
C GLN A 280 12.89 23.53 -5.32
N SER A 281 12.37 22.52 -6.02
CA SER A 281 11.29 21.67 -5.53
C SER A 281 11.83 20.58 -4.61
N ILE A 282 10.91 19.89 -3.92
CA ILE A 282 11.22 18.68 -3.16
C ILE A 282 11.62 17.58 -4.18
N SER A 283 12.92 17.33 -4.35
CA SER A 283 13.40 16.29 -5.26
C SER A 283 13.08 14.89 -4.74
N LEU A 284 12.42 14.08 -5.59
CA LEU A 284 12.13 12.66 -5.38
C LEU A 284 12.96 11.75 -6.31
N GLU A 285 14.10 12.26 -6.81
CA GLU A 285 15.01 11.49 -7.67
C GLU A 285 15.68 10.33 -6.93
N LYS A 286 15.75 10.40 -5.60
CA LYS A 286 16.34 9.38 -4.74
C LYS A 286 15.39 8.21 -4.49
N GLN A 287 15.95 7.04 -4.20
CA GLN A 287 15.13 5.85 -3.96
C GLN A 287 14.29 5.98 -2.68
N LEU A 288 14.85 6.42 -1.57
CA LEU A 288 14.10 6.66 -0.33
C LEU A 288 13.99 8.16 -0.06
N ASN A 289 12.77 8.68 0.00
CA ASN A 289 12.50 10.08 0.33
C ASN A 289 11.68 10.16 1.62
N ILE A 290 12.15 10.93 2.58
CA ILE A 290 11.50 11.10 3.88
C ILE A 290 11.09 12.56 4.02
N ILE A 291 9.78 12.80 4.07
CA ILE A 291 9.17 14.11 4.26
C ILE A 291 8.81 14.22 5.74
N GLN A 292 9.63 14.92 6.51
CA GLN A 292 9.38 15.14 7.93
C GLN A 292 8.52 16.40 8.08
N VAL A 293 7.43 16.31 8.81
CA VAL A 293 6.43 17.39 8.93
C VAL A 293 6.20 17.66 10.41
N ALA A 294 6.88 18.66 10.94
CA ALA A 294 6.74 19.03 12.35
C ALA A 294 5.37 19.68 12.61
N ASP A 295 4.92 19.60 13.87
CA ASP A 295 3.91 20.49 14.46
C ASP A 295 2.53 20.56 13.76
N LEU A 296 2.17 19.54 12.97
CA LEU A 296 0.81 19.38 12.44
C LEU A 296 -0.21 19.14 13.57
N VAL A 297 -1.00 20.16 13.89
CA VAL A 297 -2.14 20.04 14.80
C VAL A 297 -3.38 19.76 13.97
N LEU A 298 -3.93 18.55 14.08
CA LEU A 298 -5.09 18.10 13.29
C LEU A 298 -6.34 18.05 14.17
N PRO A 299 -7.51 18.45 13.64
CA PRO A 299 -8.73 18.56 14.41
C PRO A 299 -9.33 17.18 14.73
N ASP A 300 -9.99 17.11 15.89
CA ASP A 300 -10.68 15.92 16.37
C ASP A 300 -11.72 15.40 15.35
N ALA A 301 -11.86 14.08 15.28
CA ALA A 301 -12.66 13.38 14.26
C ALA A 301 -14.17 13.71 14.21
N ASN A 302 -14.67 14.44 15.21
CA ASN A 302 -16.07 14.85 15.33
C ASN A 302 -16.27 16.37 15.25
N THR A 303 -15.19 17.17 15.22
CA THR A 303 -15.25 18.64 15.15
C THR A 303 -15.77 19.06 13.78
N SER A 304 -16.70 20.02 13.74
CA SER A 304 -17.19 20.57 12.47
C SER A 304 -16.17 21.51 11.83
N PHE A 305 -16.24 21.70 10.51
CA PHE A 305 -15.29 22.54 9.78
C PHE A 305 -15.36 24.00 10.25
N GLU A 306 -16.54 24.45 10.66
CA GLU A 306 -16.85 25.74 11.22
C GLU A 306 -16.25 25.97 12.63
N GLU A 307 -15.80 24.91 13.29
CA GLU A 307 -15.15 24.93 14.62
C GLU A 307 -13.62 24.78 14.55
N TYR A 308 -13.03 24.56 13.36
CA TYR A 308 -11.58 24.40 13.20
C TYR A 308 -10.84 25.71 13.51
N THR A 309 -9.79 25.63 14.32
CA THR A 309 -8.85 26.73 14.51
C THR A 309 -8.04 27.00 13.24
N THR A 310 -7.48 28.19 13.12
CA THR A 310 -6.59 28.58 12.00
C THR A 310 -5.39 27.64 11.85
N ILE A 311 -4.90 27.07 12.96
CA ILE A 311 -3.78 26.12 12.99
C ILE A 311 -4.20 24.76 12.40
N GLU A 312 -5.41 24.29 12.73
CA GLU A 312 -5.98 23.06 12.19
C GLU A 312 -6.31 23.19 10.70
N LEU A 313 -6.83 24.35 10.26
CA LEU A 313 -7.04 24.66 8.85
C LEU A 313 -5.72 24.63 8.05
N LEU A 314 -4.66 25.29 8.53
CA LEU A 314 -3.36 25.25 7.88
C LEU A 314 -2.76 23.83 7.85
N SER A 315 -2.88 23.08 8.93
CA SER A 315 -2.39 21.69 9.01
C SER A 315 -3.12 20.77 8.02
N VAL A 316 -4.45 20.88 7.88
CA VAL A 316 -5.22 20.13 6.89
C VAL A 316 -4.90 20.58 5.45
N ALA A 317 -4.64 21.87 5.21
CA ALA A 317 -4.18 22.35 3.91
C ALA A 317 -2.81 21.74 3.51
N MET A 318 -1.87 21.63 4.46
CA MET A 318 -0.60 20.93 4.23
C MET A 318 -0.78 19.43 3.96
N LEU A 319 -1.71 18.75 4.65
CA LEU A 319 -2.04 17.35 4.33
C LEU A 319 -2.55 17.19 2.89
N ILE A 320 -3.32 18.16 2.38
CA ILE A 320 -3.80 18.15 0.99
C ILE A 320 -2.63 18.28 0.01
N VAL A 321 -1.67 19.17 0.27
CA VAL A 321 -0.43 19.28 -0.54
C VAL A 321 0.36 17.97 -0.52
N ILE A 322 0.73 17.49 0.66
CA ILE A 322 1.64 16.34 0.84
C ILE A 322 1.02 15.07 0.25
N SER A 323 -0.29 14.86 0.42
CA SER A 323 -1.01 13.73 -0.20
C SER A 323 -1.10 13.85 -1.72
N THR A 324 -1.22 15.05 -2.27
CA THR A 324 -1.27 15.28 -3.72
C THR A 324 0.11 15.13 -4.36
N PHE A 325 1.17 15.53 -3.67
CA PHE A 325 2.56 15.27 -4.02
C PHE A 325 2.87 13.76 -4.04
N ALA A 326 2.41 13.01 -3.03
CA ALA A 326 2.53 11.55 -3.00
C ALA A 326 1.74 10.86 -4.13
N LEU A 327 0.61 11.43 -4.56
CA LEU A 327 -0.13 10.97 -5.74
C LEU A 327 0.64 11.21 -7.06
N ASP A 328 1.31 12.36 -7.21
CA ASP A 328 2.13 12.62 -8.40
C ASP A 328 3.36 11.70 -8.45
N PHE A 329 4.02 11.44 -7.31
CA PHE A 329 5.12 10.47 -7.20
C PHE A 329 4.75 9.07 -7.70
N ILE A 330 3.54 8.58 -7.38
CA ILE A 330 2.98 7.32 -7.88
C ILE A 330 2.78 7.35 -9.42
N HIS A 331 2.80 8.51 -10.06
CA HIS A 331 2.54 8.70 -11.49
C HIS A 331 3.75 9.17 -12.32
N THR A 332 4.77 9.78 -11.73
CA THR A 332 5.93 10.36 -12.44
C THR A 332 6.70 9.35 -13.31
N ASP A 333 6.84 8.13 -12.79
CA ASP A 333 7.27 6.95 -13.54
C ASP A 333 6.41 5.76 -13.14
N ARG A 334 6.03 4.95 -14.14
CA ARG A 334 5.25 3.71 -13.98
C ARG A 334 6.08 2.43 -14.17
N SER A 335 7.41 2.52 -14.18
CA SER A 335 8.35 1.40 -14.39
C SER A 335 8.98 0.80 -13.12
N SER A 336 9.40 1.62 -12.15
CA SER A 336 10.07 1.23 -10.88
C SER A 336 9.10 0.89 -9.74
N PHE A 337 9.25 -0.21 -9.00
CA PHE A 337 8.35 -0.50 -7.87
C PHE A 337 8.30 0.68 -6.86
N LYS A 338 7.10 1.14 -6.47
CA LYS A 338 6.92 2.30 -5.56
C LYS A 338 6.13 1.95 -4.30
N ILE A 339 6.45 2.63 -3.20
CA ILE A 339 5.67 2.70 -1.95
C ILE A 339 5.37 4.16 -1.62
N VAL A 340 4.14 4.44 -1.17
CA VAL A 340 3.85 5.61 -0.33
C VAL A 340 3.49 5.11 1.07
N ASP A 341 4.23 5.58 2.06
CA ASP A 341 4.07 5.28 3.47
C ASP A 341 3.58 6.54 4.21
N LEU A 342 2.55 6.38 5.03
CA LEU A 342 1.92 7.45 5.80
C LEU A 342 1.99 7.04 7.27
N ASP A 343 3.01 7.52 7.99
CA ASP A 343 3.12 7.20 9.41
C ASP A 343 2.06 7.95 10.22
N GLU A 344 1.59 7.32 11.29
CA GLU A 344 0.42 7.74 12.07
C GLU A 344 -0.84 8.05 11.22
N ALA A 345 -1.05 7.33 10.10
CA ALA A 345 -2.18 7.48 9.17
C ALA A 345 -3.59 7.57 9.77
N TRP A 346 -3.80 7.22 11.05
CA TRP A 346 -5.09 7.43 11.71
C TRP A 346 -5.48 8.91 11.78
N SER A 347 -4.53 9.83 11.99
CA SER A 347 -4.82 11.28 12.08
C SER A 347 -5.27 11.84 10.73
N PHE A 348 -4.59 11.44 9.65
CA PHE A 348 -4.98 11.69 8.26
C PHE A 348 -6.38 11.14 7.93
N LEU A 349 -6.77 10.01 8.52
CA LEU A 349 -8.07 9.35 8.27
C LEU A 349 -9.23 9.91 9.09
N GLN A 350 -8.98 10.74 10.12
CA GLN A 350 -10.01 11.41 10.90
C GLN A 350 -10.68 12.54 10.12
N VAL A 351 -9.90 13.35 9.39
CA VAL A 351 -10.43 14.46 8.57
C VAL A 351 -11.00 13.98 7.23
N ALA A 352 -12.09 14.60 6.78
CA ALA A 352 -12.80 14.18 5.56
C ALA A 352 -11.92 14.27 4.31
N GLN A 353 -11.11 15.32 4.21
CA GLN A 353 -10.16 15.58 3.14
C GLN A 353 -9.09 14.48 3.08
N GLY A 354 -8.41 14.21 4.20
CA GLY A 354 -7.38 13.17 4.30
C GLY A 354 -7.91 11.76 4.08
N LYS A 355 -9.15 11.47 4.52
CA LYS A 355 -9.88 10.24 4.18
C LYS A 355 -10.15 10.11 2.68
N THR A 356 -10.57 11.18 2.01
CA THR A 356 -10.74 11.20 0.54
C THR A 356 -9.39 11.03 -0.19
N LEU A 357 -8.31 11.64 0.30
CA LEU A 357 -6.97 11.52 -0.26
C LEU A 357 -6.39 10.10 -0.08
N SER A 358 -6.60 9.48 1.08
CA SER A 358 -6.25 8.07 1.34
C SER A 358 -6.97 7.12 0.37
N MET A 359 -8.25 7.38 0.05
CA MET A 359 -8.98 6.63 -0.97
C MET A 359 -8.46 6.93 -2.39
N LYS A 360 -8.01 8.15 -2.69
CA LYS A 360 -7.32 8.47 -3.96
C LYS A 360 -6.01 7.69 -4.08
N LEU A 361 -5.19 7.61 -3.02
CA LEU A 361 -3.91 6.86 -3.02
C LEU A 361 -4.11 5.35 -3.28
N VAL A 362 -5.06 4.72 -2.58
CA VAL A 362 -5.41 3.30 -2.82
C VAL A 362 -5.88 3.09 -4.26
N ARG A 363 -6.73 3.97 -4.81
CA ARG A 363 -7.19 3.88 -6.21
C ARG A 363 -6.09 4.17 -7.22
N ALA A 364 -5.22 5.15 -6.98
CA ALA A 364 -4.06 5.46 -7.81
C ALA A 364 -3.12 4.26 -7.92
N SER A 365 -3.05 3.42 -6.87
CA SER A 365 -2.34 2.14 -6.92
C SER A 365 -3.01 1.11 -7.85
N GLN A 366 -4.35 1.11 -7.85
CA GLN A 366 -5.21 0.24 -8.66
C GLN A 366 -5.45 0.78 -10.09
N ASP A 367 -4.97 1.97 -10.42
CA ASP A 367 -5.12 2.61 -11.74
C ASP A 367 -4.36 1.88 -12.87
N SER A 368 -3.41 1.01 -12.48
CA SER A 368 -2.77 0.03 -13.37
C SER A 368 -3.71 -1.12 -13.79
N GLN A 369 -4.76 -1.36 -13.00
CA GLN A 369 -5.72 -2.45 -13.15
C GLN A 369 -6.87 -1.99 -14.07
N ASP A 370 -7.46 -0.82 -13.79
CA ASP A 370 -8.62 -0.31 -14.52
C ASP A 370 -8.34 -0.03 -16.01
N LYS A 371 -7.18 0.56 -16.35
CA LYS A 371 -6.77 0.76 -17.76
C LYS A 371 -6.52 -0.54 -18.53
N ARG A 372 -6.45 -1.68 -17.82
CA ARG A 372 -6.34 -3.04 -18.41
C ARG A 372 -7.71 -3.74 -18.44
N ILE A 373 -8.55 -3.53 -17.43
CA ILE A 373 -9.97 -3.93 -17.42
C ILE A 373 -10.76 -3.23 -18.52
N GLU A 374 -10.52 -1.94 -18.78
CA GLU A 374 -11.14 -1.18 -19.86
C GLU A 374 -10.72 -1.69 -21.25
N ARG A 375 -9.42 -1.99 -21.44
CA ARG A 375 -8.93 -2.66 -22.66
C ARG A 375 -9.50 -4.07 -22.84
N LEU A 376 -9.81 -4.79 -21.77
CA LEU A 376 -10.48 -6.09 -21.82
C LEU A 376 -12.00 -5.97 -22.06
N LYS A 377 -12.68 -4.97 -21.49
CA LYS A 377 -14.09 -4.65 -21.80
C LYS A 377 -14.27 -4.37 -23.30
N ASN A 378 -13.35 -3.59 -23.89
CA ASN A 378 -13.30 -3.33 -25.33
C ASN A 378 -12.85 -4.52 -26.20
N TYR A 379 -12.58 -5.69 -25.61
CA TYR A 379 -12.28 -6.95 -26.31
C TYR A 379 -13.27 -8.09 -25.99
N LEU A 380 -14.07 -7.94 -24.93
CA LEU A 380 -15.07 -8.92 -24.45
C LEU A 380 -16.45 -8.27 -24.20
N THR A 381 -16.85 -7.37 -25.08
CA THR A 381 -18.24 -6.90 -25.14
C THR A 381 -19.10 -7.96 -25.82
N GLU A 382 -19.83 -8.78 -25.05
CA GLU A 382 -21.21 -9.24 -25.35
C GLU A 382 -21.78 -10.21 -24.30
N ASN A 383 -20.98 -11.08 -23.66
CA ASN A 383 -21.49 -12.30 -22.99
C ASN A 383 -21.26 -12.46 -21.48
N LEU A 384 -20.81 -11.44 -20.73
CA LEU A 384 -20.57 -11.54 -19.27
C LEU A 384 -21.23 -10.43 -18.44
N GLN A 385 -22.47 -10.05 -18.78
CA GLN A 385 -23.28 -9.12 -17.98
C GLN A 385 -24.13 -9.80 -16.89
N GLN A 386 -23.97 -11.12 -16.69
CA GLN A 386 -24.62 -11.91 -15.64
C GLN A 386 -23.59 -12.60 -14.74
N LEU A 387 -23.15 -11.93 -13.66
CA LEU A 387 -22.83 -12.57 -12.37
C LEU A 387 -22.60 -11.55 -11.23
N ASN A 388 -23.71 -10.95 -10.81
CA ASN A 388 -24.04 -10.36 -9.50
C ASN A 388 -23.17 -9.26 -8.85
N THR A 389 -23.85 -8.30 -8.21
CA THR A 389 -23.32 -7.03 -7.69
C THR A 389 -23.14 -7.04 -6.16
N GLU A 390 -23.41 -8.15 -5.49
CA GLU A 390 -23.68 -8.17 -4.04
C GLU A 390 -22.45 -8.35 -3.12
N MET A 391 -21.31 -8.86 -3.61
CA MET A 391 -20.15 -9.19 -2.75
C MET A 391 -19.26 -8.00 -2.33
N VAL A 392 -19.55 -6.77 -2.76
CA VAL A 392 -18.62 -5.61 -2.67
C VAL A 392 -18.87 -4.72 -1.43
N ARG A 393 -19.51 -5.24 -0.37
CA ARG A 393 -20.14 -4.41 0.69
C ARG A 393 -19.49 -4.40 2.10
N SER A 394 -18.31 -4.97 2.31
CA SER A 394 -17.72 -5.08 3.67
C SER A 394 -16.25 -4.65 3.81
N TYR A 395 -16.05 -3.44 4.36
CA TYR A 395 -14.84 -2.93 5.05
C TYR A 395 -13.55 -2.67 4.23
N ILE A 396 -12.57 -1.97 4.85
CA ILE A 396 -11.62 -1.01 4.22
C ILE A 396 -10.25 -0.93 5.01
N PRO A 397 -9.33 0.02 4.75
CA PRO A 397 -8.19 0.10 3.82
C PRO A 397 -6.84 -0.30 4.54
N THR A 398 -5.58 0.15 4.31
CA THR A 398 -4.94 1.20 3.47
C THR A 398 -3.43 0.90 3.26
N SER A 399 -2.92 1.03 2.02
CA SER A 399 -1.61 1.61 1.59
C SER A 399 -1.55 1.54 0.04
N SER A 400 -0.43 1.85 -0.61
CA SER A 400 -0.35 1.93 -2.08
C SER A 400 1.01 1.56 -2.68
N ILE A 401 0.98 0.65 -3.67
CA ILE A 401 2.12 0.16 -4.44
C ILE A 401 1.82 0.21 -5.95
N VAL A 402 2.78 0.61 -6.79
CA VAL A 402 2.67 0.49 -8.27
C VAL A 402 4.01 0.14 -8.90
N ASN A 403 4.01 -0.70 -9.95
CA ASN A 403 4.59 -0.42 -11.27
C ASN A 403 4.65 -1.66 -12.19
N SER A 404 4.92 -1.42 -13.47
CA SER A 404 4.72 -2.38 -14.57
C SER A 404 5.65 -2.13 -15.75
N PHE A 405 6.21 -3.19 -16.34
CA PHE A 405 6.94 -3.10 -17.62
C PHE A 405 6.21 -3.86 -18.74
N LEU A 406 6.26 -3.31 -19.95
CA LEU A 406 6.07 -4.08 -21.18
C LEU A 406 7.43 -4.52 -21.71
N SER A 407 7.56 -5.81 -22.01
CA SER A 407 8.51 -6.32 -23.00
C SER A 407 7.80 -7.36 -23.85
N LEU A 408 7.69 -7.10 -25.16
CA LEU A 408 6.97 -7.95 -26.11
C LEU A 408 7.96 -8.69 -27.02
N SER A 409 8.40 -9.87 -26.59
CA SER A 409 9.21 -10.78 -27.42
C SER A 409 8.32 -11.88 -28.02
N LEU A 410 7.90 -11.73 -29.27
CA LEU A 410 7.27 -12.83 -30.01
C LEU A 410 8.29 -13.95 -30.27
N LEU A 411 7.91 -15.19 -30.00
CA LEU A 411 8.52 -16.36 -30.60
C LEU A 411 7.42 -17.40 -30.90
N CYS A 412 7.07 -17.51 -32.18
CA CYS A 412 6.00 -18.38 -32.66
C CYS A 412 6.54 -19.70 -33.23
N ARG A 413 5.67 -20.72 -33.20
CA ARG A 413 5.89 -22.11 -33.67
C ARG A 413 6.82 -22.93 -32.76
N LYS A 414 6.67 -24.26 -32.72
CA LYS A 414 5.98 -25.15 -33.69
C LYS A 414 5.14 -26.21 -32.97
N MET A 415 3.88 -26.36 -33.37
CA MET A 415 3.13 -27.59 -33.08
C MET A 415 3.72 -28.74 -33.89
N THR A 416 4.07 -29.84 -33.22
CA THR A 416 4.36 -31.13 -33.87
C THR A 416 3.27 -32.12 -33.50
N THR A 417 2.39 -32.43 -34.46
CA THR A 417 1.56 -33.64 -34.43
C THR A 417 2.47 -34.87 -34.46
N GLY A 418 2.16 -35.88 -33.65
CA GLY A 418 3.17 -36.86 -33.19
C GLY A 418 2.76 -38.33 -33.10
N LYS A 419 1.63 -38.71 -33.71
CA LYS A 419 1.00 -40.06 -33.71
C LYS A 419 0.39 -40.49 -32.38
#